data_AF-A0A353W139-F1
#
_entry.id   AF-A0A353W139-F1
#
_cell.length_a   1.000
_cell.length_b   1.000
_cell.length_c   1.000
_cell.angle_alpha   90.00
_cell.angle_beta   90.00
_cell.angle_gamma   90.00
#
_symmetry.space_group_name_H-M   'P 1'
#
loop_
_entity.id
_entity.type
_entity.pdbx_description
1 polymer ?
#
loop_
_entity_poly.entity_id
_entity_poly.type
_entity_poly.pdbx_seq_one_letter_code
_entity_poly.pdbx_strand_id
1 'polypeptide(L)' 'MSLPRVLITPFPMGRPIGFPGNKNQQLRVIETALKLLSEATNSKTISIFPESYVLPELLLV' A
#
# COMPACT_ATOMS: atom_id res chain seq x y z
N MET A 1 13.08 19.14 9.92
CA MET A 1 12.53 18.25 8.88
C MET A 1 11.35 17.50 9.47
N SER A 2 10.15 17.60 8.90
CA SER A 2 9.02 16.74 9.27
C SER A 2 9.05 15.48 8.40
N LEU A 3 8.76 14.32 8.98
CA LEU A 3 8.58 13.09 8.20
C LEU A 3 7.36 13.27 7.27
N PRO A 4 7.40 12.73 6.04
CA PRO A 4 6.22 12.70 5.18
C PRO A 4 5.18 11.72 5.74
N ARG A 5 3.94 11.83 5.23
CA ARG A 5 2.93 10.78 5.42
C ARG A 5 3.35 9.55 4.63
N VAL A 6 3.26 8.37 5.25
CA VAL A 6 3.70 7.10 4.65
C VAL A 6 2.59 6.06 4.75
N LEU A 7 2.30 5.40 3.64
CA LEU A 7 1.55 4.14 3.62
C LEU A 7 2.53 2.99 3.42
N ILE A 8 2.65 2.11 4.41
CA ILE A 8 3.43 0.87 4.31
C ILE A 8 2.56 -0.19 3.64
N THR A 9 3.05 -0.74 2.54
CA THR A 9 2.39 -1.84 1.83
C THR A 9 3.17 -3.14 2.05
N PRO A 10 2.49 -4.30 2.15
CA PRO A 10 3.14 -5.58 2.41
C PRO A 10 3.84 -6.17 1.17
N PHE A 11 3.69 -5.52 0.00
CA PHE A 11 4.15 -6.05 -1.27
C PHE A 11 5.67 -5.93 -1.42
N PRO A 12 6.34 -6.91 -2.04
CA PRO A 12 7.78 -6.90 -2.25
C PRO A 12 8.22 -5.72 -3.12
N MET A 13 9.51 -5.38 -3.01
CA MET A 13 10.11 -4.30 -3.78
C MET A 13 9.78 -4.43 -5.28
N GLY A 14 9.39 -3.31 -5.90
CA GLY A 14 8.97 -3.25 -7.31
C GLY A 14 7.47 -3.40 -7.53
N ARG A 15 6.66 -3.67 -6.49
CA ARG A 15 5.19 -3.79 -6.59
C ARG A 15 4.46 -2.99 -5.50
N PRO A 16 4.75 -1.68 -5.33
CA PRO A 16 4.22 -0.89 -4.21
C PRO A 16 2.69 -0.79 -4.19
N ILE A 17 2.02 -1.10 -5.30
CA ILE A 17 0.56 -1.07 -5.42
C ILE A 17 -0.07 -2.47 -5.54
N GLY A 18 0.67 -3.56 -5.31
CA GLY A 18 0.13 -4.92 -5.38
C GLY A 18 0.48 -5.68 -6.66
N PHE A 19 -0.19 -6.83 -6.87
CA PHE A 19 0.16 -7.76 -7.94
C PHE A 19 -0.18 -7.23 -9.35
N PRO A 20 0.63 -7.58 -10.37
CA PRO A 20 0.24 -7.38 -11.77
C PRO A 20 -1.10 -8.05 -12.07
N GLY A 21 -1.98 -7.37 -12.80
CA GLY A 21 -3.31 -7.89 -13.16
C GLY A 21 -4.37 -7.80 -12.05
N ASN A 22 -3.99 -7.58 -10.79
CA ASN A 22 -4.95 -7.42 -9.70
C ASN A 22 -5.40 -5.96 -9.54
N LYS A 23 -6.21 -5.48 -10.48
CA LYS A 23 -6.73 -4.10 -10.52
C LYS A 23 -7.41 -3.69 -9.21
N ASN A 24 -8.20 -4.59 -8.61
CA ASN A 24 -8.95 -4.29 -7.40
C ASN A 24 -8.02 -4.04 -6.21
N GLN A 25 -6.95 -4.81 -6.07
CA GLN A 25 -5.94 -4.57 -5.03
C GLN A 25 -5.21 -3.25 -5.27
N GLN A 26 -4.78 -2.99 -6.51
CA GLN A 26 -4.11 -1.74 -6.88
C GLN A 26 -4.95 -0.51 -6.55
N LEU A 27 -6.24 -0.57 -6.87
CA LEU A 27 -7.18 0.50 -6.55
C LEU A 27 -7.28 0.73 -5.03
N ARG A 28 -7.42 -0.34 -4.23
CA ARG A 28 -7.51 -0.22 -2.76
C ARG A 28 -6.26 0.39 -2.13
N VAL A 29 -5.07 0.07 -2.64
CA VAL A 29 -3.82 0.70 -2.16
C VAL A 29 -3.84 2.20 -2.44
N ILE A 30 -4.24 2.61 -3.66
CA ILE A 30 -4.32 4.01 -4.06
C ILE A 30 -5.35 4.75 -3.22
N GLU A 31 -6.55 4.19 -3.04
CA GLU A 31 -7.61 4.76 -2.20
C GLU A 31 -7.15 4.94 -0.75
N THR A 32 -6.41 3.96 -0.20
CA THR A 32 -5.85 4.06 1.17
C THR A 32 -4.81 5.17 1.26
N ALA A 33 -3.96 5.32 0.23
CA ALA A 33 -2.99 6.41 0.18
C ALA A 33 -3.67 7.79 0.06
N LEU A 34 -4.70 7.91 -0.78
CA LEU A 34 -5.48 9.13 -0.91
C LEU A 34 -6.20 9.48 0.39
N LYS A 35 -6.79 8.49 1.06
CA LYS A 35 -7.42 8.66 2.38
C LYS A 35 -6.42 9.17 3.42
N LEU A 36 -5.21 8.62 3.44
CA LEU A 36 -4.14 9.10 4.31
C LEU A 36 -3.80 10.58 4.02
N LEU A 37 -3.77 10.98 2.75
CA LEU A 37 -3.50 12.38 2.38
C LEU A 37 -4.63 13.33 2.78
N SER A 38 -5.89 12.90 2.67
CA SER A 38 -7.06 13.74 2.96
C SER A 38 -7.41 13.81 4.45
N GLU A 39 -7.20 12.74 5.21
CA GLU A 39 -7.69 12.64 6.59
C GLU A 39 -6.60 12.82 7.66
N ALA A 40 -5.32 12.58 7.34
CA ALA A 40 -4.26 12.69 8.34
C ALA A 40 -3.99 14.16 8.71
N THR A 41 -4.38 14.53 9.92
CA THR A 41 -4.16 15.85 10.52
C THR A 41 -2.70 16.09 10.91
N ASN A 42 -1.92 15.03 11.17
CA ASN A 42 -0.49 15.12 11.45
C ASN A 42 0.33 14.85 10.18
N SER A 43 1.39 15.63 9.98
CA SER A 43 2.33 15.44 8.86
C SER A 43 3.12 14.13 8.97
N LYS A 44 3.26 13.56 10.16
CA LYS A 44 4.08 12.36 10.45
C LYS A 44 3.28 11.07 10.58
N THR A 45 2.14 10.96 9.91
CA THR A 45 1.30 9.75 10.01
C THR A 45 1.85 8.62 9.16
N ILE A 46 2.10 7.48 9.81
CA ILE A 46 2.42 6.21 9.17
C ILE A 46 1.20 5.30 9.29
N SER A 47 0.71 4.78 8.16
CA SER A 47 -0.38 3.82 8.10
C SER A 47 0.11 2.52 7.46
N ILE A 48 -0.49 1.40 7.83
CA ILE A 48 -0.19 0.08 7.29
C ILE A 48 -1.39 -0.37 6.46
N PHE A 49 -1.15 -0.78 5.21
CA PHE A 49 -2.18 -1.35 4.36
C PHE A 49 -2.70 -2.65 4.99
N PRO A 50 -4.03 -2.83 5.15
CA PRO A 50 -4.60 -3.86 6.01
C PRO A 50 -4.53 -5.28 5.44
N GLU A 51 -4.22 -5.46 4.15
CA GLU A 51 -4.06 -6.80 3.57
C GLU A 51 -2.68 -7.36 3.86
N SER A 52 -2.61 -8.67 4.10
CA SER A 52 -1.34 -9.39 4.15
C SER A 52 -0.86 -9.73 2.74
N TYR A 53 0.45 -9.80 2.57
CA TYR A 53 1.03 -10.36 1.36
C TYR A 53 0.78 -11.87 1.29
N VAL A 54 0.06 -12.31 0.26
CA VAL A 54 -0.13 -13.72 -0.06
C VAL A 54 0.64 -14.00 -1.33
N LEU A 55 1.62 -14.91 -1.28
CA LEU A 55 2.35 -15.34 -2.47
C LEU A 55 1.36 -15.91 -3.49
N PRO A 56 1.33 -15.40 -4.73
CA PRO A 56 0.57 -16.03 -5.80
C PRO A 56 1.15 -17.42 -6.05
N GLU A 57 0.28 -18.43 -6.17
CA GLU A 57 0.67 -19.80 -6.53
C GLU A 57 1.50 -19.84 -7.83
N LEU A 58 1.30 -18.86 -8.73
CA LEU A 58 2.03 -18.66 -9.98
C LEU A 58 3.53 -18.30 -9.81
N LEU A 59 4.01 -18.00 -8.60
CA LEU A 59 5.43 -17.72 -8.31
C LEU A 59 6.15 -18.90 -7.64
N LEU A 60 5.47 -20.03 -7.42
CA LEU A 60 6.03 -21.24 -6.79
C LEU A 60 6.51 -22.30 -7.80
N VAL A 61 6.63 -21.94 -9.09
CA VAL A 61 7.07 -22.83 -10.19
C VAL A 61 8.36 -22.32 -10.79
#